data_AF-A0A7W9KFS4-F1
#
_entry.id   AF-A0A7W9KFS4-F1
#
_cell.length_a   1.000
_cell.length_b   1.000
_cell.length_c   1.000
_cell.angle_alpha   90.00
_cell.angle_beta   90.00
_cell.angle_gamma   90.00
#
_symmetry.space_group_name_H-M   'P 1'
#
loop_
_entity.id
_entity.type
_entity.pdbx_description
1 polymer ?
#
loop_
_entity_poly.entity_id
_entity_poly.type
_entity_poly.pdbx_seq_one_letter_code
_entity_poly.pdbx_strand_id
1 'polypeptide(L)'
;MTGITMLAGAAMLAVPVTAAANTGNPGIGHGVTPAQQYRDNKDPSDWLGSYVVGGKDVYCVRFALNAPDSDTQYKPGEPLKDKWGNDLKPEVAAKISYLLLRYGGTKNPDEAAALAHLLHSYTSGVPAGDPRLDPANDFNHIGYDIAGHLAKLQAQFPDAAKAVAAEEADATANQGPWDVAVVAPTAAQVIGTADKWTIKVTHAGTDKTVTGVPVKLTVTDGKVDKDAVTTPADGSPLVVNVTPTGPKPTVKVDLSAPADQPVVQAPVNAGGNIQWIVSTGGEKALTGTASTTAVTAPGSVKVTKVDSKTNAGLAGVQLRITAKDKTAAAVKQDGTPLNGTDGKPLVVTTGADGTATIDNLQTPQDICLVEVAAPSGYDENFNSSSPPSVCGSIEPGKTLALQLANTPNTPTVPVKIPAGGSPMVADAATVTELNPGALAGVGGLLVIALGGLGLLLRRRRLASRG
;
A
#
# COMPACT_ATOMS: atom_id res chain seq x y z
N MET A 1 -72.96 10.57 61.42
CA MET A 1 -73.38 11.28 60.21
C MET A 1 -72.75 10.58 59.02
N THR A 2 -73.60 9.92 58.25
CA THR A 2 -73.33 9.17 57.03
C THR A 2 -73.05 10.12 55.88
N GLY A 3 -72.00 9.89 55.10
CA GLY A 3 -71.68 10.66 53.89
C GLY A 3 -71.33 9.71 52.75
N ILE A 4 -72.32 9.43 51.91
CA ILE A 4 -72.26 8.60 50.70
C ILE A 4 -71.59 9.42 49.58
N THR A 5 -70.58 8.86 48.91
CA THR A 5 -70.01 9.45 47.68
C THR A 5 -70.42 8.60 46.48
N MET A 6 -71.07 9.25 45.51
CA MET A 6 -71.69 8.66 44.33
C MET A 6 -70.66 8.12 43.31
N LEU A 7 -70.97 6.96 42.73
CA LEU A 7 -70.44 6.50 41.45
C LEU A 7 -71.11 7.28 40.30
N ALA A 8 -70.32 7.82 39.38
CA ALA A 8 -70.78 8.23 38.05
C ALA A 8 -70.02 7.41 36.99
N GLY A 9 -70.73 6.49 36.34
CA GLY A 9 -70.22 5.70 35.22
C GLY A 9 -70.25 6.54 33.94
N ALA A 10 -69.08 6.71 33.32
CA ALA A 10 -68.97 7.21 31.96
C ALA A 10 -68.96 6.02 30.99
N ALA A 11 -70.02 5.89 30.21
CA ALA A 11 -70.08 4.96 29.09
C ALA A 11 -69.15 5.48 27.97
N MET A 12 -68.04 4.78 27.70
CA MET A 12 -67.24 5.01 26.52
C MET A 12 -67.94 4.40 25.30
N LEU A 13 -68.37 5.25 24.38
CA LEU A 13 -68.77 4.84 23.04
C LEU A 13 -67.52 4.35 22.30
N ALA A 14 -67.46 3.04 22.02
CA ALA A 14 -66.45 2.47 21.15
C ALA A 14 -66.72 2.96 19.72
N VAL A 15 -65.94 3.95 19.27
CA VAL A 15 -65.85 4.30 17.85
C VAL A 15 -65.14 3.14 17.16
N PRO A 16 -65.65 2.57 16.05
CA PRO A 16 -64.91 1.58 15.29
C PRO A 16 -63.63 2.22 14.79
N VAL A 17 -62.49 1.75 15.29
CA VAL A 17 -61.18 2.06 14.72
C VAL A 17 -61.18 1.41 13.35
N THR A 18 -61.37 2.22 12.30
CA THR A 18 -61.01 1.82 10.94
C THR A 18 -59.52 1.50 10.96
N ALA A 19 -59.16 0.23 10.73
CA ALA A 19 -57.78 -0.17 10.53
C ALA A 19 -57.19 0.68 9.40
N ALA A 20 -56.29 1.60 9.76
CA ALA A 20 -55.50 2.34 8.79
C ALA A 20 -54.64 1.34 8.01
N ALA A 21 -54.48 1.56 6.71
CA ALA A 21 -53.57 0.79 5.87
C ALA A 21 -52.18 0.79 6.52
N ASN A 22 -51.62 -0.40 6.76
CA ASN A 22 -50.35 -0.52 7.46
C ASN A 22 -49.21 -0.26 6.47
N THR A 23 -48.82 1.01 6.32
CA THR A 23 -47.82 1.47 5.35
C THR A 23 -46.37 1.16 5.79
N GLY A 24 -46.18 0.44 6.89
CA GLY A 24 -44.88 0.22 7.50
C GLY A 24 -44.28 1.51 8.07
N ASN A 25 -42.99 1.46 8.41
CA ASN A 25 -42.18 2.64 8.72
C ASN A 25 -41.15 2.89 7.60
N PRO A 26 -41.50 3.65 6.54
CA PRO A 26 -40.60 3.96 5.44
C PRO A 26 -39.30 4.61 5.92
N GLY A 27 -38.18 4.13 5.39
CA GLY A 27 -36.87 4.72 5.60
C GLY A 27 -36.52 5.67 4.46
N ILE A 28 -35.49 5.31 3.71
CA ILE A 28 -34.89 6.11 2.65
C ILE A 28 -35.36 5.57 1.30
N GLY A 29 -35.90 6.43 0.42
CA GLY A 29 -36.42 6.01 -0.89
C GLY A 29 -37.46 6.96 -1.47
N HIS A 30 -38.23 6.45 -2.43
CA HIS A 30 -39.25 7.20 -3.17
C HIS A 30 -40.56 6.41 -3.30
N GLY A 31 -41.69 7.11 -3.20
CA GLY A 31 -43.02 6.54 -3.50
C GLY A 31 -43.43 6.83 -4.94
N VAL A 32 -43.68 5.80 -5.75
CA VAL A 32 -44.14 5.96 -7.14
C VAL A 32 -45.66 5.89 -7.24
N THR A 33 -46.26 6.83 -7.96
CA THR A 33 -47.72 6.98 -8.09
C THR A 33 -48.17 6.87 -9.55
N PRO A 34 -49.28 6.18 -9.88
CA PRO A 34 -50.10 5.35 -8.99
C PRO A 34 -49.39 4.06 -8.58
N ALA A 35 -49.85 3.41 -7.51
CA ALA A 35 -49.42 2.06 -7.16
C ALA A 35 -49.71 1.05 -8.29
N GLN A 36 -49.01 -0.09 -8.32
CA GLN A 36 -49.30 -1.20 -9.20
C GLN A 36 -50.66 -1.77 -8.83
N GLN A 37 -51.55 -1.84 -9.82
CA GLN A 37 -52.90 -2.31 -9.62
C GLN A 37 -52.90 -3.82 -9.39
N TYR A 38 -53.60 -4.25 -8.35
CA TYR A 38 -54.00 -5.64 -8.10
C TYR A 38 -55.31 -5.63 -7.30
N ARG A 39 -55.97 -6.79 -7.21
CA ARG A 39 -57.28 -6.93 -6.56
C ARG A 39 -57.19 -6.48 -5.11
N ASP A 40 -58.09 -5.57 -4.74
CA ASP A 40 -58.19 -4.96 -3.42
C ASP A 40 -56.98 -4.10 -3.00
N ASN A 41 -56.07 -3.74 -3.92
CA ASN A 41 -55.05 -2.75 -3.63
C ASN A 41 -55.70 -1.37 -3.43
N LYS A 42 -55.53 -0.80 -2.24
CA LYS A 42 -56.03 0.53 -1.88
C LYS A 42 -54.91 1.56 -1.77
N ASP A 43 -53.66 1.15 -1.97
CA ASP A 43 -52.52 2.01 -1.78
C ASP A 43 -52.42 3.01 -2.93
N PRO A 44 -52.23 4.32 -2.64
CA PRO A 44 -52.11 5.33 -3.68
C PRO A 44 -50.76 5.27 -4.40
N SER A 45 -49.73 4.70 -3.77
CA SER A 45 -48.34 4.66 -4.27
C SER A 45 -47.61 3.40 -3.82
N ASP A 46 -46.66 2.90 -4.61
CA ASP A 46 -45.71 1.87 -4.17
C ASP A 46 -44.45 2.54 -3.61
N TRP A 47 -44.03 2.14 -2.41
CA TRP A 47 -42.76 2.59 -1.84
C TRP A 47 -41.58 1.78 -2.39
N LEU A 48 -40.60 2.46 -2.97
CA LEU A 48 -39.32 1.90 -3.41
C LEU A 48 -38.22 2.48 -2.54
N GLY A 49 -37.77 1.71 -1.55
CA GLY A 49 -36.74 2.13 -0.61
C GLY A 49 -36.52 1.15 0.54
N SER A 50 -35.78 1.61 1.55
CA SER A 50 -35.64 0.90 2.82
C SER A 50 -36.86 1.10 3.72
N TYR A 51 -36.97 0.25 4.73
CA TYR A 51 -37.86 0.37 5.88
C TYR A 51 -37.02 0.36 7.16
N VAL A 52 -37.51 1.01 8.22
CA VAL A 52 -36.80 1.06 9.50
C VAL A 52 -37.36 0.02 10.46
N VAL A 53 -36.57 -1.03 10.71
CA VAL A 53 -36.89 -2.12 11.64
C VAL A 53 -35.82 -2.17 12.74
N GLY A 54 -36.24 -2.03 14.00
CA GLY A 54 -35.29 -2.01 15.13
C GLY A 54 -34.21 -0.92 15.02
N GLY A 55 -34.54 0.22 14.39
CA GLY A 55 -33.62 1.33 14.17
C GLY A 55 -32.62 1.13 13.03
N LYS A 56 -32.79 0.10 12.18
CA LYS A 56 -31.93 -0.19 11.03
C LYS A 56 -32.72 -0.14 9.73
N ASP A 57 -32.07 0.35 8.68
CA ASP A 57 -32.57 0.28 7.31
C ASP A 57 -32.53 -1.18 6.83
N VAL A 58 -33.67 -1.67 6.31
CA VAL A 58 -33.83 -3.01 5.75
C VAL A 58 -34.62 -2.92 4.45
N TYR A 59 -34.39 -3.85 3.53
CA TYR A 59 -35.07 -3.88 2.24
C TYR A 59 -36.00 -5.08 2.16
N CYS A 60 -37.20 -4.87 1.63
CA CYS A 60 -38.15 -5.94 1.44
C CYS A 60 -37.88 -6.68 0.12
N VAL A 61 -38.12 -7.99 0.12
CA VAL A 61 -37.81 -8.86 -1.04
C VAL A 61 -39.02 -9.63 -1.57
N ARG A 62 -40.21 -9.44 -0.98
CA ARG A 62 -41.46 -10.12 -1.36
C ARG A 62 -42.57 -9.12 -1.64
N PHE A 63 -42.56 -8.57 -2.85
CA PHE A 63 -43.50 -7.54 -3.29
C PHE A 63 -44.97 -7.84 -2.93
N ALA A 64 -45.75 -6.78 -2.66
CA ALA A 64 -47.18 -6.78 -2.34
C ALA A 64 -47.62 -7.40 -0.99
N LEU A 65 -46.72 -7.99 -0.19
CA LEU A 65 -47.03 -8.25 1.21
C LEU A 65 -46.91 -6.96 2.05
N ASN A 66 -47.50 -6.94 3.24
CA ASN A 66 -47.44 -5.79 4.12
C ASN A 66 -45.99 -5.43 4.47
N ALA A 67 -45.69 -4.14 4.41
CA ALA A 67 -44.41 -3.62 4.89
C ALA A 67 -44.26 -3.86 6.40
N PRO A 68 -43.03 -4.02 6.90
CA PRO A 68 -42.79 -4.09 8.33
C PRO A 68 -42.95 -2.75 9.03
N ASP A 69 -43.46 -2.83 10.26
CA ASP A 69 -43.40 -1.75 11.24
C ASP A 69 -42.12 -1.84 12.08
N SER A 70 -41.81 -0.75 12.79
CA SER A 70 -40.58 -0.63 13.59
C SER A 70 -40.44 -1.66 14.71
N ASP A 71 -41.54 -2.22 15.21
CA ASP A 71 -41.64 -3.24 16.25
C ASP A 71 -41.76 -4.68 15.70
N THR A 72 -41.77 -4.84 14.37
CA THR A 72 -41.84 -6.16 13.74
C THR A 72 -40.60 -6.98 14.11
N GLN A 73 -40.83 -8.11 14.76
CA GLN A 73 -39.75 -9.03 15.15
C GLN A 73 -39.39 -9.93 13.98
N TYR A 74 -38.09 -10.12 13.76
CA TYR A 74 -37.55 -10.96 12.71
C TYR A 74 -36.62 -12.01 13.28
N LYS A 75 -36.60 -13.20 12.66
CA LYS A 75 -35.60 -14.23 12.92
C LYS A 75 -34.76 -14.46 11.67
N PRO A 76 -33.47 -14.82 11.81
CA PRO A 76 -32.66 -15.28 10.69
C PRO A 76 -33.40 -16.40 9.94
N GLY A 77 -33.44 -16.28 8.61
CA GLY A 77 -34.18 -17.14 7.72
C GLY A 77 -33.27 -17.99 6.83
N GLU A 78 -33.89 -18.51 5.77
CA GLU A 78 -33.26 -19.36 4.76
C GLU A 78 -32.53 -18.50 3.69
N PRO A 79 -31.76 -19.13 2.78
CA PRO A 79 -31.28 -18.42 1.60
C PRO A 79 -32.42 -17.73 0.85
N LEU A 80 -32.12 -16.57 0.27
CA LEU A 80 -33.10 -15.79 -0.48
C LEU A 80 -33.57 -16.59 -1.70
N LYS A 81 -34.89 -16.59 -1.86
CA LYS A 81 -35.62 -17.20 -2.97
C LYS A 81 -36.40 -16.13 -3.72
N ASP A 82 -36.87 -16.45 -4.91
CA ASP A 82 -37.87 -15.62 -5.56
C ASP A 82 -39.19 -15.62 -4.76
N LYS A 83 -40.13 -14.75 -5.15
CA LYS A 83 -41.45 -14.64 -4.51
C LYS A 83 -42.21 -15.97 -4.48
N TRP A 84 -41.92 -16.87 -5.41
CA TRP A 84 -42.61 -18.15 -5.61
C TRP A 84 -41.94 -19.31 -4.89
N GLY A 85 -40.84 -19.06 -4.15
CA GLY A 85 -40.11 -20.06 -3.39
C GLY A 85 -39.13 -20.88 -4.23
N ASN A 86 -38.80 -20.45 -5.45
CA ASN A 86 -37.74 -21.06 -6.23
C ASN A 86 -36.37 -20.47 -5.85
N ASP A 87 -35.35 -21.30 -5.94
CA ASP A 87 -33.97 -20.84 -5.72
C ASP A 87 -33.56 -19.83 -6.79
N LEU A 88 -32.84 -18.80 -6.38
CA LEU A 88 -32.28 -17.82 -7.30
C LEU A 88 -31.16 -18.44 -8.13
N LYS A 89 -31.03 -17.99 -9.40
CA LYS A 89 -29.84 -18.31 -10.20
C LYS A 89 -28.59 -17.80 -9.46
N PRO A 90 -27.47 -18.54 -9.47
CA PRO A 90 -26.25 -18.14 -8.75
C PRO A 90 -25.77 -16.73 -9.09
N GLU A 91 -25.83 -16.35 -10.37
CA GLU A 91 -25.47 -14.99 -10.82
C GLU A 91 -26.36 -13.92 -10.18
N VAL A 92 -27.68 -14.14 -10.13
CA VAL A 92 -28.63 -13.20 -9.52
C VAL A 92 -28.39 -13.07 -8.02
N ALA A 93 -28.15 -14.19 -7.34
CA ALA A 93 -27.79 -14.18 -5.92
C ALA A 93 -26.50 -13.38 -5.67
N ALA A 94 -25.49 -13.53 -6.53
CA ALA A 94 -24.23 -12.80 -6.44
C ALA A 94 -24.41 -11.28 -6.67
N LYS A 95 -25.27 -10.86 -7.61
CA LYS A 95 -25.62 -9.44 -7.80
C LYS A 95 -26.31 -8.87 -6.56
N ILE A 96 -27.30 -9.58 -6.01
CA ILE A 96 -28.00 -9.13 -4.80
C ILE A 96 -27.03 -8.98 -3.62
N SER A 97 -26.17 -9.98 -3.38
CA SER A 97 -25.16 -9.90 -2.32
C SER A 97 -24.25 -8.69 -2.50
N TYR A 98 -23.80 -8.42 -3.72
CA TYR A 98 -22.98 -7.24 -4.03
C TYR A 98 -23.71 -5.93 -3.78
N LEU A 99 -24.93 -5.81 -4.31
CA LEU A 99 -25.75 -4.61 -4.16
C LEU A 99 -26.03 -4.30 -2.69
N LEU A 100 -26.36 -5.31 -1.88
CA LEU A 100 -26.58 -5.13 -0.44
C LEU A 100 -25.29 -4.79 0.32
N LEU A 101 -24.14 -5.35 -0.07
CA LEU A 101 -22.83 -4.97 0.49
C LEU A 101 -22.49 -3.51 0.17
N ARG A 102 -22.74 -3.07 -1.06
CA ARG A 102 -22.31 -1.77 -1.56
C ARG A 102 -23.28 -0.63 -1.24
N TYR A 103 -24.58 -0.89 -1.40
CA TYR A 103 -25.65 0.11 -1.37
C TYR A 103 -26.64 -0.10 -0.23
N GLY A 104 -26.62 -1.25 0.47
CA GLY A 104 -27.57 -1.53 1.56
C GLY A 104 -27.56 -0.51 2.71
N GLY A 105 -26.42 0.17 2.92
CA GLY A 105 -26.28 1.23 3.91
C GLY A 105 -26.42 2.66 3.38
N THR A 106 -26.82 2.86 2.12
CA THR A 106 -26.87 4.18 1.50
C THR A 106 -27.78 5.15 2.24
N LYS A 107 -27.43 6.43 2.17
CA LYS A 107 -28.26 7.55 2.66
C LYS A 107 -28.84 8.40 1.53
N ASN A 108 -28.58 8.00 0.29
CA ASN A 108 -29.12 8.64 -0.89
C ASN A 108 -30.49 8.01 -1.24
N PRO A 109 -31.59 8.78 -1.29
CA PRO A 109 -32.91 8.26 -1.64
C PRO A 109 -32.99 7.66 -3.05
N ASP A 110 -32.22 8.18 -4.01
CA ASP A 110 -32.20 7.67 -5.38
C ASP A 110 -31.55 6.28 -5.46
N GLU A 111 -30.44 6.07 -4.73
CA GLU A 111 -29.77 4.77 -4.62
C GLU A 111 -30.61 3.77 -3.83
N ALA A 112 -31.24 4.20 -2.72
CA ALA A 112 -32.11 3.30 -1.95
C ALA A 112 -33.32 2.82 -2.77
N ALA A 113 -33.93 3.71 -3.57
CA ALA A 113 -35.02 3.35 -4.47
C ALA A 113 -34.54 2.44 -5.61
N ALA A 114 -33.35 2.70 -6.16
CA ALA A 114 -32.74 1.85 -7.18
C ALA A 114 -32.45 0.43 -6.66
N LEU A 115 -31.83 0.33 -5.48
CA LEU A 115 -31.59 -0.93 -4.80
C LEU A 115 -32.89 -1.70 -4.57
N ALA A 116 -33.91 -1.06 -4.00
CA ALA A 116 -35.21 -1.71 -3.77
C ALA A 116 -35.84 -2.22 -5.08
N HIS A 117 -35.80 -1.41 -6.14
CA HIS A 117 -36.29 -1.81 -7.46
C HIS A 117 -35.53 -3.03 -8.02
N LEU A 118 -34.20 -3.06 -7.93
CA LEU A 118 -33.38 -4.17 -8.41
C LEU A 118 -33.63 -5.45 -7.60
N LEU A 119 -33.71 -5.34 -6.27
CA LEU A 119 -34.06 -6.48 -5.40
C LEU A 119 -35.41 -7.08 -5.78
N HIS A 120 -36.45 -6.26 -5.91
CA HIS A 120 -37.77 -6.72 -6.34
C HIS A 120 -37.77 -7.28 -7.76
N SER A 121 -36.98 -6.70 -8.66
CA SER A 121 -36.87 -7.20 -10.04
C SER A 121 -36.26 -8.60 -10.07
N TYR A 122 -35.19 -8.82 -9.33
CA TYR A 122 -34.50 -10.11 -9.25
C TYR A 122 -35.27 -11.18 -8.48
N THR A 123 -36.04 -10.80 -7.46
CA THR A 123 -36.87 -11.74 -6.69
C THR A 123 -38.29 -11.88 -7.24
N SER A 124 -38.67 -11.12 -8.28
CA SER A 124 -40.01 -11.17 -8.86
C SER A 124 -40.35 -12.57 -9.38
N GLY A 125 -39.43 -13.24 -10.07
CA GLY A 125 -39.69 -14.49 -10.80
C GLY A 125 -40.74 -14.34 -11.91
N VAL A 126 -41.02 -13.12 -12.36
CA VAL A 126 -42.11 -12.81 -13.31
C VAL A 126 -41.54 -12.09 -14.57
N PRO A 127 -41.50 -12.75 -15.73
CA PRO A 127 -41.10 -12.10 -16.99
C PRO A 127 -42.18 -11.13 -17.49
N ALA A 128 -41.82 -10.30 -18.48
CA ALA A 128 -42.76 -9.38 -19.12
C ALA A 128 -43.92 -10.14 -19.78
N GLY A 129 -45.16 -9.65 -19.57
CA GLY A 129 -46.37 -10.24 -20.14
C GLY A 129 -46.88 -11.51 -19.43
N ASP A 130 -46.31 -11.85 -18.27
CA ASP A 130 -46.73 -13.01 -17.49
C ASP A 130 -48.12 -12.78 -16.83
N PRO A 131 -49.01 -13.81 -16.78
CA PRO A 131 -50.33 -13.70 -16.15
C PRO A 131 -50.31 -13.28 -14.68
N ARG A 132 -49.17 -13.44 -13.99
CA ARG A 132 -48.98 -12.97 -12.62
C ARG A 132 -48.90 -11.45 -12.52
N LEU A 133 -48.88 -10.71 -13.63
CA LEU A 133 -49.01 -9.24 -13.66
C LEU A 133 -50.47 -8.78 -13.84
N ASP A 134 -51.44 -9.70 -13.96
CA ASP A 134 -52.86 -9.35 -14.13
C ASP A 134 -53.39 -8.61 -12.88
N PRO A 135 -53.96 -7.39 -13.03
CA PRO A 135 -54.57 -6.64 -11.92
C PRO A 135 -55.73 -7.36 -11.21
N ALA A 136 -56.28 -8.44 -11.77
CA ALA A 136 -57.29 -9.27 -11.10
C ALA A 136 -56.69 -10.20 -10.01
N ASN A 137 -55.37 -10.37 -9.97
CA ASN A 137 -54.68 -11.15 -8.94
C ASN A 137 -54.74 -10.45 -7.59
N ASP A 138 -54.75 -11.22 -6.49
CA ASP A 138 -54.53 -10.65 -5.16
C ASP A 138 -53.03 -10.53 -4.83
N PHE A 139 -52.73 -9.98 -3.65
CA PHE A 139 -51.38 -9.73 -3.20
C PHE A 139 -50.46 -10.98 -3.12
N ASN A 140 -51.03 -12.18 -2.95
CA ASN A 140 -50.26 -13.42 -2.94
C ASN A 140 -49.89 -13.88 -4.35
N HIS A 141 -50.68 -13.51 -5.36
CA HIS A 141 -50.54 -13.99 -6.73
C HIS A 141 -50.01 -12.93 -7.71
N ILE A 142 -49.94 -11.66 -7.30
CA ILE A 142 -49.38 -10.57 -8.13
C ILE A 142 -47.83 -10.57 -8.12
N GLY A 143 -47.22 -10.48 -9.28
CA GLY A 143 -45.78 -10.26 -9.48
C GLY A 143 -45.41 -8.78 -9.49
N TYR A 144 -44.14 -8.48 -9.28
CA TYR A 144 -43.64 -7.11 -9.42
C TYR A 144 -43.54 -6.71 -10.90
N ASP A 145 -44.23 -5.65 -11.31
CA ASP A 145 -44.15 -5.09 -12.66
C ASP A 145 -42.86 -4.27 -12.82
N ILE A 146 -41.78 -4.94 -13.23
CA ILE A 146 -40.45 -4.34 -13.39
C ILE A 146 -40.50 -3.15 -14.34
N ALA A 147 -41.08 -3.32 -15.53
CA ALA A 147 -41.09 -2.28 -16.54
C ALA A 147 -41.97 -1.08 -16.13
N GLY A 148 -43.13 -1.36 -15.54
CA GLY A 148 -44.03 -0.33 -15.03
C GLY A 148 -43.40 0.50 -13.92
N HIS A 149 -42.73 -0.13 -12.95
CA HIS A 149 -42.05 0.60 -11.87
C HIS A 149 -40.86 1.42 -12.38
N LEU A 150 -40.05 0.87 -13.30
CA LEU A 150 -38.94 1.62 -13.88
C LEU A 150 -39.42 2.83 -14.68
N ALA A 151 -40.50 2.69 -15.46
CA ALA A 151 -41.09 3.79 -16.20
C ALA A 151 -41.62 4.90 -15.26
N LYS A 152 -42.22 4.53 -14.13
CA LYS A 152 -42.66 5.49 -13.10
C LYS A 152 -41.46 6.19 -12.45
N LEU A 153 -40.40 5.45 -12.09
CA LEU A 153 -39.15 6.04 -11.60
C LEU A 153 -38.59 7.04 -12.62
N GLN A 154 -38.51 6.68 -13.90
CA GLN A 154 -38.02 7.59 -14.95
C GLN A 154 -38.84 8.88 -15.05
N ALA A 155 -40.16 8.78 -14.91
CA ALA A 155 -41.07 9.92 -15.02
C ALA A 155 -41.06 10.83 -13.77
N GLN A 156 -40.92 10.25 -12.58
CA GLN A 156 -41.09 10.96 -11.30
C GLN A 156 -39.77 11.27 -10.59
N PHE A 157 -38.80 10.38 -10.72
CA PHE A 157 -37.50 10.38 -10.04
C PHE A 157 -36.38 9.97 -11.02
N PRO A 158 -36.09 10.80 -12.06
CA PRO A 158 -35.19 10.42 -13.13
C PRO A 158 -33.77 10.07 -12.66
N ASP A 159 -33.32 10.61 -11.54
CA ASP A 159 -32.02 10.28 -10.95
C ASP A 159 -32.01 8.90 -10.27
N ALA A 160 -33.10 8.49 -9.61
CA ALA A 160 -33.28 7.11 -9.16
C ALA A 160 -33.28 6.11 -10.34
N ALA A 161 -33.90 6.46 -11.46
CA ALA A 161 -33.85 5.61 -12.66
C ALA A 161 -32.43 5.50 -13.27
N LYS A 162 -31.62 6.57 -13.21
CA LYS A 162 -30.20 6.50 -13.57
C LYS A 162 -29.41 5.64 -12.59
N ALA A 163 -29.71 5.74 -11.29
CA ALA A 163 -29.10 4.92 -10.26
C ALA A 163 -29.39 3.43 -10.48
N VAL A 164 -30.61 3.05 -10.90
CA VAL A 164 -30.93 1.66 -11.29
C VAL A 164 -29.95 1.14 -12.34
N ALA A 165 -29.73 1.91 -13.41
CA ALA A 165 -28.81 1.50 -14.49
C ALA A 165 -27.35 1.45 -14.02
N ALA A 166 -26.93 2.38 -13.16
CA ALA A 166 -25.58 2.44 -12.62
C ALA A 166 -25.30 1.27 -11.66
N GLU A 167 -26.22 0.98 -10.74
CA GLU A 167 -26.12 -0.12 -9.78
C GLU A 167 -26.16 -1.49 -10.47
N GLU A 168 -27.02 -1.68 -11.48
CA GLU A 168 -27.04 -2.90 -12.29
C GLU A 168 -25.71 -3.13 -13.02
N ALA A 169 -25.15 -2.07 -13.62
CA ALA A 169 -23.87 -2.14 -14.30
C ALA A 169 -22.72 -2.45 -13.33
N ASP A 170 -22.73 -1.83 -12.15
CA ASP A 170 -21.74 -2.06 -11.10
C ASP A 170 -21.84 -3.51 -10.56
N ALA A 171 -23.04 -3.99 -10.26
CA ALA A 171 -23.26 -5.37 -9.84
C ALA A 171 -22.82 -6.38 -10.91
N THR A 172 -23.12 -6.12 -12.18
CA THR A 172 -22.65 -6.97 -13.29
C THR A 172 -21.12 -6.99 -13.41
N ALA A 173 -20.47 -5.86 -13.14
CA ALA A 173 -19.01 -5.76 -13.19
C ALA A 173 -18.33 -6.45 -12.00
N ASN A 174 -18.92 -6.34 -10.80
CA ASN A 174 -18.25 -6.57 -9.53
C ASN A 174 -18.92 -7.61 -8.61
N GLN A 175 -19.94 -8.33 -9.06
CA GLN A 175 -20.56 -9.44 -8.30
C GLN A 175 -19.53 -10.48 -7.79
N GLY A 176 -19.87 -11.15 -6.69
CA GLY A 176 -19.06 -12.25 -6.15
C GLY A 176 -19.12 -13.54 -7.00
N PRO A 177 -18.37 -14.59 -6.60
CA PRO A 177 -17.44 -14.63 -5.46
C PRO A 177 -16.12 -13.89 -5.76
N TRP A 178 -15.47 -13.39 -4.71
CA TRP A 178 -14.17 -12.70 -4.81
C TRP A 178 -13.04 -13.53 -4.20
N ASP A 179 -11.83 -13.34 -4.73
CA ASP A 179 -10.56 -13.76 -4.15
C ASP A 179 -9.72 -12.53 -3.76
N VAL A 180 -8.85 -12.69 -2.75
CA VAL A 180 -7.88 -11.66 -2.34
C VAL A 180 -6.47 -12.25 -2.26
N ALA A 181 -5.51 -11.53 -2.82
CA ALA A 181 -4.09 -11.89 -2.74
C ALA A 181 -3.23 -10.65 -2.46
N VAL A 182 -2.18 -10.85 -1.68
CA VAL A 182 -1.14 -9.84 -1.45
C VAL A 182 0.14 -10.34 -2.08
N VAL A 183 0.77 -9.50 -2.90
CA VAL A 183 2.02 -9.81 -3.58
C VAL A 183 3.10 -8.90 -3.03
N ALA A 184 4.07 -9.51 -2.35
CA ALA A 184 5.26 -8.84 -1.86
C ALA A 184 6.30 -8.66 -2.98
N PRO A 185 7.20 -7.67 -2.88
CA PRO A 185 8.38 -7.58 -3.73
C PRO A 185 9.24 -8.85 -3.67
N THR A 186 9.76 -9.24 -4.83
CA THR A 186 10.61 -10.44 -4.98
C THR A 186 12.02 -10.24 -4.44
N ALA A 187 12.53 -9.00 -4.48
CA ALA A 187 13.80 -8.65 -3.90
C ALA A 187 13.65 -8.34 -2.41
N ALA A 188 14.71 -8.59 -1.64
CA ALA A 188 14.78 -8.13 -0.26
C ALA A 188 14.71 -6.59 -0.23
N GLN A 189 13.90 -6.06 0.67
CA GLN A 189 13.73 -4.62 0.83
C GLN A 189 14.85 -4.00 1.65
N VAL A 190 14.96 -2.67 1.60
CA VAL A 190 15.87 -1.92 2.45
C VAL A 190 15.08 -1.24 3.57
N ILE A 191 15.43 -1.50 4.83
CA ILE A 191 14.81 -0.87 6.01
C ILE A 191 14.91 0.65 5.87
N GLY A 192 13.78 1.33 6.04
CA GLY A 192 13.65 2.78 5.87
C GLY A 192 13.41 3.25 4.43
N THR A 193 13.41 2.35 3.45
CA THR A 193 13.09 2.68 2.03
C THR A 193 11.77 2.05 1.63
N ALA A 194 10.85 2.88 1.12
CA ALA A 194 9.55 2.41 0.66
C ALA A 194 9.67 1.54 -0.61
N ASP A 195 8.89 0.45 -0.67
CA ASP A 195 8.75 -0.37 -1.88
C ASP A 195 7.29 -0.76 -2.13
N LYS A 196 6.99 -1.15 -3.37
CA LYS A 196 5.64 -1.36 -3.89
C LYS A 196 5.13 -2.77 -3.62
N TRP A 197 4.08 -2.89 -2.83
CA TRP A 197 3.32 -4.12 -2.66
C TRP A 197 2.06 -4.04 -3.50
N THR A 198 1.62 -5.17 -4.05
CA THR A 198 0.39 -5.21 -4.86
C THR A 198 -0.68 -6.01 -4.14
N ILE A 199 -1.87 -5.44 -4.02
CA ILE A 199 -3.06 -6.10 -3.50
C ILE A 199 -3.97 -6.38 -4.69
N LYS A 200 -4.37 -7.64 -4.86
CA LYS A 200 -5.28 -8.06 -5.91
C LYS A 200 -6.60 -8.48 -5.25
N VAL A 201 -7.68 -7.87 -5.70
CA VAL A 201 -9.05 -8.33 -5.43
C VAL A 201 -9.63 -8.70 -6.78
N THR A 202 -9.96 -9.97 -6.98
CA THR A 202 -10.39 -10.51 -8.28
C THR A 202 -11.66 -11.32 -8.14
N HIS A 203 -12.36 -11.50 -9.25
CA HIS A 203 -13.42 -12.51 -9.35
C HIS A 203 -12.79 -13.90 -9.17
N ALA A 204 -13.38 -14.72 -8.31
CA ALA A 204 -12.73 -15.94 -7.86
C ALA A 204 -12.40 -16.88 -9.02
N GLY A 205 -11.18 -17.45 -9.00
CA GLY A 205 -10.68 -18.31 -10.08
C GLY A 205 -10.39 -17.59 -11.41
N THR A 206 -10.34 -16.25 -11.41
CA THR A 206 -10.00 -15.45 -12.60
C THR A 206 -9.02 -14.32 -12.26
N ASP A 207 -8.46 -13.70 -13.30
CA ASP A 207 -7.64 -12.48 -13.18
C ASP A 207 -8.45 -11.17 -13.31
N LYS A 208 -9.78 -11.25 -13.43
CA LYS A 208 -10.63 -10.07 -13.58
C LYS A 208 -10.68 -9.31 -12.25
N THR A 209 -10.22 -8.07 -12.25
CA THR A 209 -10.17 -7.21 -11.05
C THR A 209 -11.55 -6.71 -10.63
N VAL A 210 -11.75 -6.57 -9.33
CA VAL A 210 -12.93 -5.93 -8.73
C VAL A 210 -12.57 -4.52 -8.29
N THR A 211 -13.39 -3.54 -8.69
CA THR A 211 -13.12 -2.11 -8.49
C THR A 211 -13.89 -1.54 -7.29
N GLY A 212 -13.39 -0.45 -6.70
CA GLY A 212 -14.13 0.28 -5.66
C GLY A 212 -14.25 -0.43 -4.31
N VAL A 213 -13.49 -1.51 -4.08
CA VAL A 213 -13.52 -2.33 -2.86
C VAL A 213 -12.70 -1.66 -1.76
N PRO A 214 -13.29 -1.31 -0.60
CA PRO A 214 -12.53 -0.86 0.56
C PRO A 214 -11.69 -1.99 1.14
N VAL A 215 -10.41 -1.72 1.39
CA VAL A 215 -9.45 -2.68 1.93
C VAL A 215 -8.76 -2.07 3.15
N LYS A 216 -8.78 -2.78 4.27
CA LYS A 216 -8.04 -2.43 5.48
C LYS A 216 -6.69 -3.14 5.48
N LEU A 217 -5.63 -2.42 5.80
CA LEU A 217 -4.26 -2.90 5.88
C LEU A 217 -3.81 -3.00 7.33
N THR A 218 -3.13 -4.08 7.67
CA THR A 218 -2.35 -4.21 8.91
C THR A 218 -0.93 -4.56 8.53
N VAL A 219 0.04 -3.73 8.96
CA VAL A 219 1.44 -3.91 8.60
C VAL A 219 2.28 -4.16 9.85
N THR A 220 3.06 -5.24 9.82
CA THR A 220 4.05 -5.58 10.85
C THR A 220 5.45 -5.37 10.28
N ASP A 221 6.41 -4.93 11.10
CA ASP A 221 7.78 -4.61 10.68
C ASP A 221 7.86 -3.62 9.51
N GLY A 222 6.84 -2.77 9.39
CA GLY A 222 6.77 -1.75 8.35
C GLY A 222 5.68 -0.72 8.62
N LYS A 223 5.63 0.29 7.77
CA LYS A 223 4.64 1.37 7.81
C LYS A 223 4.09 1.63 6.41
N VAL A 224 2.84 2.11 6.38
CA VAL A 224 2.13 2.57 5.17
C VAL A 224 1.56 3.96 5.44
N ASP A 225 1.31 4.73 4.38
CA ASP A 225 0.76 6.09 4.50
C ASP A 225 -0.70 6.07 5.00
N LYS A 226 -1.46 5.05 4.60
CA LYS A 226 -2.86 4.85 4.96
C LYS A 226 -3.11 3.37 5.24
N ASP A 227 -3.84 3.08 6.31
CA ASP A 227 -4.29 1.75 6.70
C ASP A 227 -5.66 1.39 6.08
N ALA A 228 -6.31 2.33 5.39
CA ALA A 228 -7.51 2.11 4.60
C ALA A 228 -7.31 2.63 3.17
N VAL A 229 -7.50 1.76 2.20
CA VAL A 229 -7.35 2.04 0.77
C VAL A 229 -8.54 1.46 0.00
N THR A 230 -8.69 1.81 -1.28
CA THR A 230 -9.79 1.32 -2.12
C THR A 230 -9.23 0.85 -3.45
N THR A 231 -9.73 -0.27 -3.99
CA THR A 231 -9.29 -0.73 -5.31
C THR A 231 -9.64 0.30 -6.38
N PRO A 232 -8.72 0.58 -7.33
CA PRO A 232 -8.93 1.61 -8.35
C PRO A 232 -10.20 1.39 -9.19
N ALA A 233 -10.87 2.49 -9.55
CA ALA A 233 -12.08 2.46 -10.39
C ALA A 233 -11.78 2.08 -11.85
N ASP A 234 -10.52 2.21 -12.29
CA ASP A 234 -10.06 1.89 -13.64
C ASP A 234 -9.64 0.41 -13.81
N GLY A 235 -9.74 -0.40 -12.75
CA GLY A 235 -9.31 -1.80 -12.75
C GLY A 235 -7.80 -1.99 -12.69
N SER A 236 -7.00 -0.93 -12.49
CA SER A 236 -5.57 -1.07 -12.27
C SER A 236 -5.26 -1.78 -10.93
N PRO A 237 -4.09 -2.46 -10.80
CA PRO A 237 -3.72 -3.09 -9.55
C PRO A 237 -3.62 -2.10 -8.40
N LEU A 238 -4.15 -2.46 -7.22
CA LEU A 238 -3.99 -1.66 -6.02
C LEU A 238 -2.55 -1.79 -5.51
N VAL A 239 -1.78 -0.71 -5.66
CA VAL A 239 -0.37 -0.65 -5.21
C VAL A 239 -0.28 0.16 -3.92
N VAL A 240 0.40 -0.39 -2.92
CA VAL A 240 0.67 0.27 -1.63
C VAL A 240 2.17 0.34 -1.39
N ASN A 241 2.65 1.50 -0.98
CA ASN A 241 4.05 1.68 -0.61
C ASN A 241 4.24 1.30 0.86
N VAL A 242 5.08 0.29 1.11
CA VAL A 242 5.42 -0.16 2.46
C VAL A 242 6.86 0.19 2.74
N THR A 243 7.11 0.89 3.83
CA THR A 243 8.47 1.19 4.31
C THR A 243 8.81 0.25 5.46
N PRO A 244 9.75 -0.70 5.30
CA PRO A 244 10.10 -1.60 6.37
C PRO A 244 10.75 -0.88 7.53
N THR A 245 10.42 -1.29 8.74
CA THR A 245 11.04 -0.86 9.99
C THR A 245 11.71 -2.02 10.74
N GLY A 246 11.52 -3.25 10.27
CA GLY A 246 12.11 -4.47 10.80
C GLY A 246 12.47 -5.46 9.68
N PRO A 247 13.06 -6.61 10.03
CA PRO A 247 13.62 -7.55 9.06
C PRO A 247 12.59 -8.39 8.31
N LYS A 248 11.34 -8.45 8.77
CA LYS A 248 10.27 -9.26 8.15
C LYS A 248 8.99 -8.45 7.93
N PRO A 249 9.02 -7.43 7.05
CA PRO A 249 7.82 -6.67 6.72
C PRO A 249 6.72 -7.61 6.22
N THR A 250 5.54 -7.49 6.83
CA THR A 250 4.38 -8.33 6.53
C THR A 250 3.17 -7.43 6.34
N VAL A 251 2.46 -7.59 5.22
CA VAL A 251 1.21 -6.90 4.92
C VAL A 251 0.07 -7.90 5.00
N LYS A 252 -0.85 -7.65 5.92
CA LYS A 252 -2.15 -8.32 6.00
C LYS A 252 -3.22 -7.37 5.47
N VAL A 253 -4.14 -7.91 4.68
CA VAL A 253 -5.32 -7.19 4.20
C VAL A 253 -6.58 -7.86 4.73
N ASP A 254 -7.57 -7.05 5.09
CA ASP A 254 -8.90 -7.47 5.52
C ASP A 254 -9.94 -6.68 4.72
N LEU A 255 -10.92 -7.37 4.13
CA LEU A 255 -12.02 -6.75 3.39
C LEU A 255 -13.32 -7.55 3.52
N SER A 256 -14.46 -6.89 3.29
CA SER A 256 -15.76 -7.54 3.19
C SER A 256 -16.07 -7.84 1.73
N ALA A 257 -16.46 -9.09 1.44
CA ALA A 257 -16.88 -9.55 0.14
C ALA A 257 -18.37 -9.95 0.13
N PRO A 258 -19.02 -9.99 -1.04
CA PRO A 258 -20.39 -10.45 -1.17
C PRO A 258 -20.56 -11.88 -0.66
N ALA A 259 -21.71 -12.15 -0.04
CA ALA A 259 -22.14 -13.51 0.27
C ALA A 259 -22.19 -14.40 -0.96
N ASP A 260 -21.88 -15.69 -0.77
CA ASP A 260 -22.16 -16.72 -1.79
C ASP A 260 -23.68 -16.80 -2.06
N GLN A 261 -24.52 -16.63 -1.03
CA GLN A 261 -25.96 -16.38 -1.16
C GLN A 261 -26.48 -15.40 -0.10
N PRO A 262 -27.35 -14.45 -0.48
CA PRO A 262 -27.99 -13.56 0.49
C PRO A 262 -29.01 -14.34 1.33
N VAL A 263 -29.10 -14.00 2.61
CA VAL A 263 -30.00 -14.64 3.57
C VAL A 263 -31.07 -13.63 3.98
N VAL A 264 -32.32 -14.10 4.03
CA VAL A 264 -33.45 -13.29 4.47
C VAL A 264 -33.67 -13.40 5.96
N GLN A 265 -34.40 -12.43 6.51
CA GLN A 265 -35.01 -12.57 7.82
C GLN A 265 -36.53 -12.69 7.64
N ALA A 266 -37.10 -13.70 8.29
CA ALA A 266 -38.54 -13.96 8.24
C ALA A 266 -39.23 -13.33 9.46
N PRO A 267 -40.41 -12.71 9.28
CA PRO A 267 -41.13 -12.10 10.39
C PRO A 267 -41.66 -13.18 11.34
N VAL A 268 -41.57 -12.91 12.64
CA VAL A 268 -42.08 -13.78 13.71
C VAL A 268 -43.57 -13.50 13.89
N ASN A 269 -44.40 -14.56 13.94
CA ASN A 269 -45.84 -14.47 14.23
C ASN A 269 -46.69 -13.60 13.29
N ALA A 270 -46.31 -13.47 12.01
CA ALA A 270 -46.97 -12.58 11.06
C ALA A 270 -48.02 -13.22 10.13
N GLY A 271 -48.39 -14.49 10.35
CA GLY A 271 -49.40 -15.19 9.53
C GLY A 271 -49.09 -15.29 8.02
N GLY A 272 -47.85 -15.01 7.60
CA GLY A 272 -47.43 -14.99 6.20
C GLY A 272 -47.68 -13.67 5.45
N ASN A 273 -48.27 -12.66 6.10
CA ASN A 273 -48.73 -11.43 5.42
C ASN A 273 -47.73 -10.27 5.44
N ILE A 274 -46.58 -10.42 6.11
CA ILE A 274 -45.53 -9.39 6.21
C ILE A 274 -44.35 -9.78 5.32
N GLN A 275 -43.74 -8.78 4.69
CA GLN A 275 -42.56 -8.95 3.84
C GLN A 275 -41.36 -9.52 4.60
N TRP A 276 -40.62 -10.36 3.89
CA TRP A 276 -39.29 -10.79 4.32
C TRP A 276 -38.31 -9.68 4.01
N ILE A 277 -37.29 -9.55 4.86
CA ILE A 277 -36.32 -8.46 4.76
C ILE A 277 -34.90 -8.97 4.59
N VAL A 278 -34.06 -8.11 4.02
CA VAL A 278 -32.61 -8.24 3.99
C VAL A 278 -32.00 -6.94 4.53
N SER A 279 -31.01 -7.04 5.40
CA SER A 279 -30.36 -5.88 6.02
C SER A 279 -28.90 -5.72 5.62
N THR A 280 -28.22 -6.81 5.27
CA THR A 280 -26.83 -6.82 4.81
C THR A 280 -26.65 -7.90 3.75
N GLY A 281 -25.71 -7.68 2.83
CA GLY A 281 -25.41 -8.60 1.73
C GLY A 281 -24.55 -9.77 2.15
N GLY A 282 -25.02 -10.56 3.12
CA GLY A 282 -24.35 -11.77 3.65
C GLY A 282 -22.82 -11.67 3.67
N GLU A 283 -22.31 -10.71 4.43
CA GLU A 283 -20.91 -10.30 4.38
C GLU A 283 -19.96 -11.47 4.69
N LYS A 284 -19.09 -11.79 3.72
CA LYS A 284 -17.99 -12.74 3.89
C LYS A 284 -16.70 -11.97 4.13
N ALA A 285 -16.03 -12.21 5.25
CA ALA A 285 -14.71 -11.63 5.48
C ALA A 285 -13.66 -12.35 4.62
N LEU A 286 -12.89 -11.60 3.85
CA LEU A 286 -11.72 -12.10 3.13
C LEU A 286 -10.45 -11.50 3.69
N THR A 287 -9.42 -12.33 3.83
CA THR A 287 -8.12 -11.92 4.34
C THR A 287 -7.01 -12.41 3.43
N GLY A 288 -6.02 -11.57 3.17
CA GLY A 288 -4.81 -11.92 2.43
C GLY A 288 -3.58 -11.53 3.25
N THR A 289 -2.49 -12.26 3.09
CA THR A 289 -1.23 -11.92 3.77
C THR A 289 -0.03 -12.27 2.90
N ALA A 290 0.99 -11.43 2.96
CA ALA A 290 2.30 -11.74 2.40
C ALA A 290 3.40 -11.12 3.27
N SER A 291 4.57 -11.74 3.25
CA SER A 291 5.77 -11.27 3.93
C SER A 291 6.96 -11.34 2.99
N THR A 292 7.91 -10.43 3.14
CA THR A 292 9.24 -10.53 2.52
C THR A 292 10.32 -10.25 3.55
N THR A 293 11.58 -10.29 3.14
CA THR A 293 12.72 -9.92 3.98
C THR A 293 13.12 -8.48 3.74
N ALA A 294 13.64 -7.83 4.77
CA ALA A 294 14.28 -6.54 4.66
C ALA A 294 15.64 -6.54 5.37
N VAL A 295 16.59 -5.82 4.78
CA VAL A 295 17.94 -5.62 5.30
C VAL A 295 18.18 -4.13 5.52
N THR A 296 19.05 -3.78 6.45
CA THR A 296 19.53 -2.41 6.63
C THR A 296 20.23 -1.90 5.36
N ALA A 297 20.32 -0.58 5.18
CA ALA A 297 21.06 -0.02 4.05
C ALA A 297 22.54 -0.43 4.10
N PRO A 298 23.15 -0.87 2.98
CA PRO A 298 24.54 -1.29 2.97
C PRO A 298 25.47 -0.12 3.35
N GLY A 299 26.56 -0.44 4.03
CA GLY A 299 27.61 0.52 4.37
C GLY A 299 28.84 0.37 3.47
N SER A 300 29.72 1.37 3.54
CA SER A 300 31.07 1.33 2.96
C SER A 300 32.15 1.65 3.99
N VAL A 301 33.35 1.13 3.85
CA VAL A 301 34.51 1.53 4.65
C VAL A 301 35.52 2.25 3.75
N LYS A 302 35.92 3.46 4.15
CA LYS A 302 37.08 4.15 3.56
C LYS A 302 38.26 3.98 4.51
N VAL A 303 39.30 3.30 4.03
CA VAL A 303 40.55 3.15 4.76
C VAL A 303 41.55 4.20 4.29
N THR A 304 42.31 4.76 5.22
CA THR A 304 43.35 5.76 4.94
C THR A 304 44.62 5.39 5.69
N LYS A 305 45.72 5.26 4.96
CA LYS A 305 47.04 5.02 5.51
C LYS A 305 47.88 6.27 5.37
N VAL A 306 48.43 6.75 6.49
CA VAL A 306 49.25 7.97 6.51
C VAL A 306 50.61 7.77 7.17
N ASP A 307 51.56 8.62 6.82
CA ASP A 307 52.75 8.89 7.60
C ASP A 307 52.39 9.71 8.84
N SER A 308 52.84 9.28 10.03
CA SER A 308 52.45 9.88 11.31
C SER A 308 53.06 11.27 11.56
N LYS A 309 54.10 11.67 10.81
CA LYS A 309 54.79 12.96 10.96
C LYS A 309 54.25 14.02 9.99
N THR A 310 53.90 13.61 8.77
CA THR A 310 53.53 14.50 7.65
C THR A 310 52.05 14.42 7.29
N ASN A 311 51.34 13.39 7.75
CA ASN A 311 49.98 13.04 7.32
C ASN A 311 49.85 12.75 5.81
N ALA A 312 50.97 12.56 5.09
CA ALA A 312 50.94 12.17 3.68
C ALA A 312 50.41 10.74 3.52
N GLY A 313 49.63 10.52 2.46
CA GLY A 313 49.08 9.20 2.14
C GLY A 313 50.18 8.20 1.77
N LEU A 314 50.10 6.98 2.29
CA LEU A 314 51.03 5.89 1.99
C LEU A 314 50.41 4.92 1.00
N ALA A 315 50.92 4.93 -0.23
CA ALA A 315 50.48 4.06 -1.31
C ALA A 315 51.05 2.63 -1.21
N GLY A 316 50.35 1.66 -1.78
CA GLY A 316 50.81 0.28 -1.89
C GLY A 316 50.77 -0.53 -0.57
N VAL A 317 50.16 0.01 0.49
CA VAL A 317 50.09 -0.65 1.79
C VAL A 317 48.98 -1.69 1.80
N GLN A 318 49.30 -2.91 2.21
CA GLN A 318 48.36 -4.01 2.30
C GLN A 318 47.70 -4.06 3.68
N LEU A 319 46.37 -3.99 3.68
CA LEU A 319 45.55 -3.90 4.87
C LEU A 319 44.47 -4.97 4.84
N ARG A 320 44.40 -5.79 5.88
CA ARG A 320 43.38 -6.83 6.03
C ARG A 320 42.15 -6.24 6.71
N ILE A 321 40.98 -6.52 6.15
CA ILE A 321 39.68 -6.12 6.67
C ILE A 321 39.06 -7.29 7.40
N THR A 322 38.72 -7.11 8.67
CA THR A 322 38.20 -8.16 9.55
C THR A 322 36.99 -7.68 10.33
N ALA A 323 36.29 -8.61 10.97
CA ALA A 323 35.33 -8.33 12.03
C ALA A 323 36.05 -7.85 13.32
N LYS A 324 35.25 -7.58 14.36
CA LYS A 324 35.69 -7.11 15.69
C LYS A 324 36.82 -7.91 16.33
N ASP A 325 36.84 -9.22 16.11
CA ASP A 325 37.82 -10.16 16.69
C ASP A 325 39.21 -10.10 16.02
N LYS A 326 39.36 -9.27 14.97
CA LYS A 326 40.58 -9.10 14.18
C LYS A 326 41.03 -10.35 13.41
N THR A 327 40.17 -11.36 13.30
CA THR A 327 40.51 -12.66 12.67
C THR A 327 39.44 -13.14 11.70
N ALA A 328 38.16 -13.08 12.05
CA ALA A 328 37.06 -13.41 11.16
C ALA A 328 36.90 -12.34 10.09
N ALA A 329 36.36 -12.74 8.93
CA ALA A 329 36.04 -11.79 7.88
C ALA A 329 34.84 -10.93 8.28
N ALA A 330 34.85 -9.67 7.84
CA ALA A 330 33.65 -8.85 7.82
C ALA A 330 32.56 -9.49 6.94
N VAL A 331 31.31 -9.04 7.05
CA VAL A 331 30.19 -9.65 6.31
C VAL A 331 29.70 -8.71 5.21
N LYS A 332 29.48 -9.24 4.01
CA LYS A 332 28.88 -8.52 2.89
C LYS A 332 27.36 -8.38 3.10
N GLN A 333 26.74 -7.45 2.37
CA GLN A 333 25.30 -7.20 2.46
C GLN A 333 24.44 -8.44 2.15
N ASP A 334 24.95 -9.36 1.34
CA ASP A 334 24.31 -10.65 1.01
C ASP A 334 24.44 -11.71 2.13
N GLY A 335 25.07 -11.37 3.28
CA GLY A 335 25.29 -12.25 4.41
C GLY A 335 26.52 -13.15 4.30
N THR A 336 27.26 -13.11 3.19
CA THR A 336 28.44 -13.95 3.00
C THR A 336 29.73 -13.27 3.50
N PRO A 337 30.78 -14.03 3.88
CA PRO A 337 32.03 -13.46 4.34
C PRO A 337 32.74 -12.60 3.28
N LEU A 338 33.32 -11.48 3.69
CA LEU A 338 34.20 -10.62 2.88
C LEU A 338 35.59 -11.23 2.78
N ASN A 339 35.69 -12.30 2.00
CA ASN A 339 36.95 -13.00 1.76
C ASN A 339 37.63 -12.55 0.48
N GLY A 340 38.97 -12.63 0.46
CA GLY A 340 39.76 -12.59 -0.75
C GLY A 340 39.69 -13.92 -1.52
N THR A 341 40.38 -13.99 -2.65
CA THR A 341 40.45 -15.19 -3.50
C THR A 341 41.12 -16.38 -2.81
N ASP A 342 41.86 -16.15 -1.73
CA ASP A 342 42.52 -17.15 -0.90
C ASP A 342 41.62 -17.72 0.21
N GLY A 343 40.36 -17.30 0.27
CA GLY A 343 39.39 -17.73 1.29
C GLY A 343 39.61 -17.12 2.68
N LYS A 344 40.58 -16.20 2.82
CA LYS A 344 40.86 -15.47 4.07
C LYS A 344 40.20 -14.08 4.02
N PRO A 345 40.11 -13.35 5.15
CA PRO A 345 39.57 -12.00 5.14
C PRO A 345 40.28 -11.11 4.11
N LEU A 346 39.49 -10.32 3.39
CA LEU A 346 39.95 -9.50 2.27
C LEU A 346 41.16 -8.63 2.65
N VAL A 347 42.18 -8.63 1.78
CA VAL A 347 43.31 -7.69 1.85
C VAL A 347 43.14 -6.66 0.76
N VAL A 348 43.10 -5.38 1.15
CA VAL A 348 43.07 -4.24 0.23
C VAL A 348 44.44 -3.59 0.14
N THR A 349 44.76 -3.00 -1.01
CA THR A 349 46.00 -2.24 -1.21
C THR A 349 45.65 -0.77 -1.37
N THR A 350 46.32 0.13 -0.65
CA THR A 350 46.09 1.57 -0.75
C THR A 350 46.56 2.12 -2.10
N GLY A 351 45.77 3.04 -2.66
CA GLY A 351 46.10 3.77 -3.89
C GLY A 351 47.14 4.87 -3.68
N ALA A 352 47.40 5.65 -4.73
CA ALA A 352 48.42 6.71 -4.72
C ALA A 352 48.20 7.79 -3.64
N ASP A 353 46.95 8.02 -3.22
CA ASP A 353 46.57 8.97 -2.16
C ASP A 353 46.57 8.32 -0.76
N GLY A 354 47.01 7.08 -0.64
CA GLY A 354 47.01 6.32 0.61
C GLY A 354 45.64 5.78 1.01
N THR A 355 44.64 5.77 0.12
CA THR A 355 43.28 5.31 0.46
C THR A 355 42.86 4.05 -0.27
N ALA A 356 41.87 3.34 0.29
CA ALA A 356 41.09 2.32 -0.41
C ALA A 356 39.65 2.32 0.11
N THR A 357 38.71 1.82 -0.69
CA THR A 357 37.28 1.78 -0.33
C THR A 357 36.74 0.37 -0.49
N ILE A 358 35.87 -0.03 0.43
CA ILE A 358 35.14 -1.29 0.41
C ILE A 358 33.66 -0.96 0.52
N ASP A 359 32.86 -1.36 -0.45
CA ASP A 359 31.43 -1.10 -0.49
C ASP A 359 30.60 -2.36 -0.18
N ASN A 360 29.28 -2.18 -0.08
CA ASN A 360 28.29 -3.25 0.03
C ASN A 360 28.50 -4.17 1.25
N LEU A 361 28.82 -3.57 2.39
CA LEU A 361 28.96 -4.26 3.67
C LEU A 361 27.64 -4.30 4.42
N GLN A 362 27.40 -5.40 5.12
CA GLN A 362 26.26 -5.54 6.04
C GLN A 362 26.32 -4.45 7.12
N THR A 363 25.18 -4.01 7.61
CA THR A 363 25.13 -3.03 8.72
C THR A 363 24.07 -3.42 9.76
N PRO A 364 24.22 -2.99 11.02
CA PRO A 364 25.46 -2.50 11.60
C PRO A 364 26.47 -3.65 11.82
N GLN A 365 27.76 -3.37 11.71
CA GLN A 365 28.82 -4.31 12.13
C GLN A 365 30.09 -3.57 12.58
N ASP A 366 30.93 -4.24 13.35
CA ASP A 366 32.25 -3.73 13.74
C ASP A 366 33.31 -4.21 12.74
N ILE A 367 34.06 -3.27 12.17
CA ILE A 367 35.13 -3.52 11.21
C ILE A 367 36.47 -3.13 11.83
N CYS A 368 37.47 -3.99 11.66
CA CYS A 368 38.84 -3.71 11.99
C CYS A 368 39.73 -3.74 10.74
N LEU A 369 40.67 -2.82 10.70
CA LEU A 369 41.77 -2.74 9.75
C LEU A 369 43.03 -3.27 10.43
N VAL A 370 43.69 -4.25 9.83
CA VAL A 370 44.93 -4.84 10.36
C VAL A 370 46.03 -4.72 9.30
N GLU A 371 47.14 -4.09 9.65
CA GLU A 371 48.28 -3.99 8.73
C GLU A 371 48.93 -5.36 8.50
N VAL A 372 49.08 -5.75 7.23
CA VAL A 372 49.62 -7.07 6.87
C VAL A 372 51.14 -7.08 6.96
N ALA A 373 51.77 -5.99 6.52
CA ALA A 373 53.21 -5.76 6.58
C ALA A 373 53.49 -4.26 6.53
N ALA A 374 54.58 -3.84 7.16
CA ALA A 374 55.03 -2.46 7.08
C ALA A 374 55.49 -2.10 5.65
N PRO A 375 55.15 -0.90 5.14
CA PRO A 375 55.76 -0.37 3.93
C PRO A 375 57.25 -0.09 4.15
N SER A 376 58.03 -0.12 3.07
CA SER A 376 59.46 0.18 3.11
C SER A 376 59.71 1.56 3.72
N GLY A 377 60.62 1.62 4.71
CA GLY A 377 60.93 2.84 5.46
C GLY A 377 60.06 3.10 6.69
N TYR A 378 59.23 2.13 7.10
CA TYR A 378 58.33 2.21 8.28
C TYR A 378 58.37 0.96 9.17
N ASP A 379 59.29 0.04 8.91
CA ASP A 379 59.38 -1.28 9.54
C ASP A 379 59.98 -1.30 10.95
N GLU A 380 60.66 -0.23 11.39
CA GLU A 380 61.28 -0.16 12.73
C GLU A 380 60.30 -0.40 13.89
N ASN A 381 59.04 0.01 13.71
CA ASN A 381 58.00 -0.04 14.76
C ASN A 381 56.95 -1.13 14.52
N PHE A 382 57.15 -2.01 13.54
CA PHE A 382 56.18 -3.02 13.18
C PHE A 382 56.44 -4.34 13.93
N ASN A 383 55.40 -4.89 14.56
CA ASN A 383 55.44 -6.20 15.21
C ASN A 383 54.42 -7.13 14.53
N SER A 384 54.90 -8.15 13.82
CA SER A 384 54.04 -9.10 13.10
C SER A 384 53.14 -9.94 14.01
N SER A 385 53.52 -10.15 15.27
CA SER A 385 52.71 -10.87 16.28
C SER A 385 51.65 -9.98 16.91
N SER A 386 51.76 -8.66 16.76
CA SER A 386 50.81 -7.67 17.26
C SER A 386 50.70 -6.50 16.28
N PRO A 387 50.21 -6.74 15.05
CA PRO A 387 50.23 -5.76 13.99
C PRO A 387 49.37 -4.52 14.35
N PRO A 388 49.77 -3.32 13.88
CA PRO A 388 48.97 -2.12 14.03
C PRO A 388 47.54 -2.32 13.48
N SER A 389 46.54 -1.89 14.25
CA SER A 389 45.14 -2.02 13.87
C SER A 389 44.28 -0.88 14.41
N VAL A 390 43.20 -0.60 13.68
CA VAL A 390 42.16 0.37 14.06
C VAL A 390 40.79 -0.24 13.78
N CYS A 391 39.81 0.01 14.66
CA CYS A 391 38.47 -0.54 14.51
C CYS A 391 37.42 0.56 14.62
N GLY A 392 36.25 0.32 14.04
CA GLY A 392 35.08 1.18 14.19
C GLY A 392 33.80 0.45 13.80
N SER A 393 32.66 1.01 14.20
CA SER A 393 31.33 0.47 13.86
C SER A 393 30.79 1.16 12.62
N ILE A 394 30.32 0.39 11.65
CA ILE A 394 29.65 0.93 10.47
C ILE A 394 28.14 0.95 10.67
N GLU A 395 27.54 2.13 10.47
CA GLU A 395 26.10 2.34 10.56
C GLU A 395 25.39 2.14 9.21
N PRO A 396 24.08 1.82 9.21
CA PRO A 396 23.30 1.67 7.98
C PRO A 396 23.40 2.85 7.01
N GLY A 397 23.77 2.57 5.76
CA GLY A 397 23.87 3.56 4.69
C GLY A 397 25.00 4.58 4.84
N LYS A 398 25.93 4.37 5.80
CA LYS A 398 27.03 5.29 6.07
C LYS A 398 28.38 4.77 5.60
N THR A 399 29.32 5.69 5.44
CA THR A 399 30.72 5.38 5.22
C THR A 399 31.49 5.47 6.54
N LEU A 400 32.06 4.36 6.99
CA LEU A 400 33.01 4.35 8.11
C LEU A 400 34.40 4.76 7.61
N ALA A 401 34.96 5.83 8.17
CA ALA A 401 36.34 6.24 7.89
C ALA A 401 37.29 5.65 8.94
N LEU A 402 38.26 4.85 8.50
CA LEU A 402 39.32 4.31 9.36
C LEU A 402 40.67 4.84 8.90
N GLN A 403 41.46 5.37 9.83
CA GLN A 403 42.80 5.88 9.57
C GLN A 403 43.84 5.12 10.40
N LEU A 404 44.92 4.68 9.75
CA LEU A 404 46.05 4.02 10.40
C LEU A 404 47.36 4.72 10.01
N ALA A 405 48.10 5.21 11.01
CA ALA A 405 49.35 5.93 10.80
C ALA A 405 50.58 5.04 11.02
N ASN A 406 51.64 5.19 10.21
CA ASN A 406 52.93 4.58 10.47
C ASN A 406 53.98 5.65 10.76
N THR A 407 54.86 5.34 11.69
CA THR A 407 55.99 6.19 12.01
C THR A 407 57.17 5.83 11.11
N PRO A 408 57.71 6.78 10.33
CA PRO A 408 58.84 6.50 9.45
C PRO A 408 60.08 6.17 10.29
N ASN A 409 60.92 5.29 9.74
CA ASN A 409 62.18 4.86 10.32
C ASN A 409 63.07 6.05 10.66
N THR A 410 63.89 5.87 11.69
CA THR A 410 64.82 6.89 12.15
C THR A 410 65.99 6.99 11.16
N PRO A 411 66.22 8.15 10.52
CA PRO A 411 67.32 8.26 9.58
C PRO A 411 68.65 8.05 10.30
N THR A 412 69.35 6.97 9.94
CA THR A 412 70.72 6.73 10.39
C THR A 412 71.66 7.59 9.55
N VAL A 413 72.02 8.77 10.05
CA VAL A 413 73.05 9.58 9.42
C VAL A 413 74.42 8.91 9.68
N PRO A 414 75.19 8.51 8.66
CA PRO A 414 76.54 7.98 8.88
C PRO A 414 77.47 9.11 9.36
N VAL A 415 77.83 9.12 10.64
CA VAL A 415 78.74 10.12 11.22
C VAL A 415 80.22 9.76 11.00
N LYS A 416 80.60 9.42 9.77
CA LYS A 416 82.02 9.24 9.40
C LYS A 416 82.33 9.83 8.03
N ILE A 417 82.66 11.11 8.03
CA ILE A 417 83.47 11.73 6.99
C ILE A 417 84.93 11.61 7.45
N PRO A 418 85.82 10.88 6.75
CA PRO A 418 87.25 10.95 7.02
C PRO A 418 87.77 12.33 6.60
N ALA A 419 88.21 13.12 7.57
CA ALA A 419 88.97 14.34 7.31
C ALA A 419 90.47 14.01 7.19
N GLY A 420 91.14 14.53 6.16
CA GLY A 420 92.60 14.64 6.14
C GLY A 420 93.25 14.58 4.76
N GLY A 421 93.54 15.74 4.18
CA GLY A 421 94.42 15.91 3.01
C GLY A 421 94.53 17.38 2.59
N SER A 422 95.62 18.03 2.98
CA SER A 422 95.95 19.47 2.83
C SER A 422 96.08 19.97 1.37
N PRO A 423 96.08 21.31 1.12
CA PRO A 423 95.62 21.90 -0.14
C PRO A 423 96.73 22.11 -1.18
N MET A 424 96.34 22.11 -2.46
CA MET A 424 97.12 22.73 -3.55
C MET A 424 96.37 23.95 -4.10
N VAL A 425 97.12 25.04 -4.28
CA VAL A 425 96.69 26.33 -4.83
C VAL A 425 97.29 26.51 -6.22
N ALA A 426 96.54 27.21 -7.10
CA ALA A 426 96.87 27.77 -8.42
C ALA A 426 96.88 26.76 -9.60
N ASP A 427 96.48 27.09 -10.84
CA ASP A 427 96.18 28.37 -11.48
C ASP A 427 95.25 28.15 -12.70
N ALA A 428 94.66 29.23 -13.23
CA ALA A 428 93.69 29.24 -14.32
C ALA A 428 94.30 29.04 -15.72
N ALA A 429 93.50 28.51 -16.67
CA ALA A 429 93.59 28.85 -18.09
C ALA A 429 92.24 28.60 -18.80
N THR A 430 91.75 29.64 -19.47
CA THR A 430 90.54 29.72 -20.30
C THR A 430 90.79 29.25 -21.74
N VAL A 431 89.79 28.61 -22.35
CA VAL A 431 89.43 28.68 -23.79
C VAL A 431 87.94 28.29 -23.84
N THR A 432 86.96 29.19 -24.03
CA THR A 432 86.58 29.95 -25.24
C THR A 432 86.38 29.08 -26.47
N GLU A 433 85.14 28.64 -26.69
CA GLU A 433 84.52 28.73 -28.02
C GLU A 433 83.01 28.97 -27.88
N LEU A 434 82.60 30.13 -28.36
CA LEU A 434 81.24 30.51 -28.69
C LEU A 434 81.13 30.43 -30.21
N ASN A 435 80.08 29.80 -30.76
CA ASN A 435 79.45 30.26 -31.99
C ASN A 435 78.06 29.60 -32.23
N PRO A 436 77.14 30.19 -33.02
CA PRO A 436 76.32 31.34 -32.65
C PRO A 436 74.84 31.17 -33.06
N GLY A 437 73.94 31.74 -32.26
CA GLY A 437 72.52 31.84 -32.55
C GLY A 437 71.68 31.55 -31.29
N ALA A 438 71.72 32.33 -30.20
CA ALA A 438 71.48 33.78 -30.14
C ALA A 438 70.22 34.09 -30.99
N LEU A 439 69.06 34.43 -30.46
CA LEU A 439 68.83 35.48 -29.47
C LEU A 439 67.32 35.61 -29.18
N ALA A 440 67.04 36.26 -28.05
CA ALA A 440 65.80 36.92 -27.62
C ALA A 440 64.72 36.00 -27.01
N GLY A 441 64.30 36.19 -25.76
CA GLY A 441 64.57 37.25 -24.82
C GLY A 441 63.90 36.94 -23.48
N VAL A 442 64.63 37.22 -22.40
CA VAL A 442 64.18 37.14 -21.03
C VAL A 442 63.31 38.35 -20.70
N GLY A 443 62.24 38.12 -19.93
CA GLY A 443 61.80 39.06 -18.90
C GLY A 443 60.72 40.06 -19.29
N GLY A 444 59.51 39.86 -18.77
CA GLY A 444 58.41 40.82 -18.86
C GLY A 444 57.21 40.43 -18.00
N LEU A 445 57.33 40.71 -16.71
CA LEU A 445 56.31 40.81 -15.65
C LEU A 445 54.81 40.81 -16.05
N LEU A 446 54.03 40.08 -15.22
CA LEU A 446 52.84 40.58 -14.51
C LEU A 446 52.23 41.89 -15.06
N VAL A 447 51.11 41.73 -15.78
CA VAL A 447 49.80 42.40 -15.61
C VAL A 447 49.03 42.15 -16.91
N ILE A 448 48.02 41.27 -16.85
CA ILE A 448 46.66 41.40 -17.43
C ILE A 448 45.89 40.21 -16.86
N ALA A 449 45.41 40.41 -15.62
CA ALA A 449 44.10 39.90 -15.25
C ALA A 449 43.06 40.66 -16.10
N LEU A 450 41.95 39.99 -16.42
CA LEU A 450 40.77 40.47 -17.19
C LEU A 450 40.86 40.25 -18.71
N GLY A 451 40.30 39.13 -19.21
CA GLY A 451 40.05 38.98 -20.64
C GLY A 451 39.69 37.60 -21.22
N GLY A 452 39.62 36.51 -20.44
CA GLY A 452 39.50 35.15 -20.99
C GLY A 452 38.24 34.34 -20.66
N LEU A 453 37.28 34.90 -19.91
CA LEU A 453 36.08 34.19 -19.44
C LEU A 453 34.92 34.14 -20.48
N GLY A 454 35.16 34.54 -21.73
CA GLY A 454 34.11 34.75 -22.74
C GLY A 454 33.89 33.65 -23.79
N LEU A 455 34.75 32.61 -23.88
CA LEU A 455 34.76 31.71 -25.05
C LEU A 455 34.39 30.25 -24.79
N LEU A 456 34.07 29.87 -23.55
CA LEU A 456 33.57 28.51 -23.23
C LEU A 456 32.06 28.44 -22.94
N LEU A 457 31.35 29.58 -22.86
CA LEU A 457 29.90 29.62 -22.68
C LEU A 457 29.09 29.67 -24.00
N ARG A 458 29.74 29.67 -25.17
CA ARG A 458 29.05 29.70 -26.47
C ARG A 458 28.89 28.33 -27.15
N ARG A 459 29.34 27.23 -26.54
CA ARG A 459 29.17 25.86 -27.06
C ARG A 459 28.05 25.04 -26.41
N ARG A 460 27.25 25.62 -25.50
CA ARG A 460 26.16 24.90 -24.79
C ARG A 460 24.72 25.34 -25.12
N ARG A 461 24.50 26.09 -26.21
CA ARG A 461 23.14 26.52 -26.65
C ARG A 461 22.68 25.99 -28.02
N LEU A 462 23.28 24.91 -28.53
CA LEU A 462 22.84 24.26 -29.79
C LEU A 462 22.54 22.76 -29.64
N ALA A 463 22.38 22.25 -28.41
CA ALA A 463 21.95 20.88 -28.15
C ALA A 463 20.74 20.88 -27.20
N SER A 464 19.66 21.55 -27.61
CA SER A 464 18.31 21.33 -27.08
C SER A 464 17.27 21.83 -28.10
N ARG A 465 17.20 21.14 -29.24
CA ARG A 465 16.05 21.10 -30.15
C ARG A 465 16.21 19.85 -31.02
N GLY A 466 15.43 18.85 -30.68
CA GLY A 466 15.39 17.48 -31.21
C GLY A 466 14.49 16.71 -30.28
#